data_AF-A0A4D7QG00-F1
#
_entry.id   AF-A0A4D7QG00-F1
#
_cell.length_a   1.000
_cell.length_b   1.000
_cell.length_c   1.000
_cell.angle_alpha   90.00
_cell.angle_beta   90.00
_cell.angle_gamma   90.00
#
_symmetry.space_group_name_H-M   'P 1'
#
loop_
_entity.id
_entity.type
_entity.pdbx_description
1 polymer ?
#
loop_
_entity_poly.entity_id
_entity_poly.type
_entity_poly.pdbx_seq_one_letter_code
_entity_poly.pdbx_strand_id
1 'polypeptide(L)'
;MVSRLALALAAGLVVHMSGIARSADDIGIPECDRFITSYETCVMTKVPATHRVTFTQQVATLRQTWRSLAENPQTRSQLQQICVTQGEQMRRGLEPFGCNF
;
A
#
# COMPACT_ATOMS: atom_id res chain seq x y z
N MET A 1 -61.05 0.56 -17.96
CA MET A 1 -59.97 0.98 -18.87
C MET A 1 -58.67 0.97 -18.09
N VAL A 2 -57.75 0.08 -18.49
CA VAL A 2 -56.27 0.13 -18.38
C VAL A 2 -55.72 0.59 -17.02
N SER A 3 -55.37 -0.34 -16.12
CA SER A 3 -54.09 -1.08 -16.14
C SER A 3 -52.89 -0.19 -15.83
N ARG A 4 -52.31 -0.38 -14.63
CA ARG A 4 -50.96 -0.94 -14.46
C ARG A 4 -50.60 -0.97 -12.99
N LEU A 5 -50.82 -2.14 -12.40
CA LEU A 5 -49.95 -2.69 -11.36
C LEU A 5 -48.50 -2.41 -11.73
N ALA A 6 -47.84 -1.56 -10.95
CA ALA A 6 -46.39 -1.46 -10.94
C ALA A 6 -45.94 -1.51 -9.47
N LEU A 7 -46.16 -2.68 -8.85
CA LEU A 7 -45.26 -3.17 -7.81
C LEU A 7 -43.89 -3.35 -8.49
N ALA A 8 -43.05 -2.33 -8.43
CA ALA A 8 -41.63 -2.47 -8.70
C ALA A 8 -40.90 -2.49 -7.35
N LEU A 9 -40.81 -3.71 -6.79
CA LEU A 9 -39.68 -4.09 -5.96
C LEU A 9 -38.40 -3.91 -6.80
N ALA A 10 -37.61 -2.90 -6.49
CA ALA A 10 -36.21 -2.84 -6.88
C ALA A 10 -35.43 -2.20 -5.72
N ALA A 11 -34.94 -3.09 -4.86
CA ALA A 11 -33.83 -2.80 -3.98
C ALA A 11 -32.62 -2.31 -4.79
N GLY A 12 -31.81 -1.44 -4.18
CA GLY A 12 -30.42 -1.29 -4.57
C GLY A 12 -30.08 -0.01 -5.33
N LEU A 13 -29.90 1.08 -4.60
CA LEU A 13 -28.77 1.96 -4.86
C LEU A 13 -28.09 2.29 -3.54
N VAL A 14 -27.45 1.27 -2.95
CA VAL A 14 -26.38 1.52 -1.99
C VAL A 14 -25.27 2.15 -2.82
N VAL A 15 -25.08 3.46 -2.66
CA VAL A 15 -23.86 4.14 -3.09
C VAL A 15 -22.74 3.50 -2.30
N HIS A 16 -22.13 2.46 -2.84
CA HIS A 16 -20.83 1.99 -2.39
C HIS A 16 -19.86 3.11 -2.73
N MET A 17 -19.69 4.06 -1.81
CA MET A 17 -18.42 4.74 -1.67
C MET A 17 -17.41 3.62 -1.45
N SER A 18 -16.77 3.18 -2.53
CA SER A 18 -15.49 2.50 -2.46
C SER A 18 -14.50 3.53 -1.92
N GLY A 19 -14.60 3.82 -0.63
CA GLY A 19 -13.43 4.21 0.12
C GLY A 19 -12.43 3.12 -0.17
N ILE A 20 -11.34 3.48 -0.84
CA ILE A 20 -10.19 2.61 -1.05
C ILE A 20 -9.97 1.95 0.30
N ALA A 21 -10.26 0.65 0.36
CA ALA A 21 -10.18 -0.11 1.60
C ALA A 21 -8.70 -0.10 1.97
N ARG A 22 -8.34 0.87 2.79
CA ARG A 22 -7.00 1.08 3.26
C ARG A 22 -6.68 -0.13 4.10
N SER A 23 -5.72 -0.93 3.63
CA SER A 23 -5.36 -2.16 4.32
C SER A 23 -4.97 -1.81 5.75
N ALA A 24 -5.25 -2.72 6.69
CA ALA A 24 -4.77 -2.61 8.06
C ALA A 24 -3.24 -2.57 8.14
N ASP A 25 -2.53 -2.71 7.02
CA ASP A 25 -1.08 -2.59 6.85
C ASP A 25 -0.60 -1.31 6.12
N ASP A 26 -1.48 -0.45 5.61
CA ASP A 26 -1.06 0.77 4.90
C ASP A 26 -0.56 1.88 5.85
N ILE A 27 0.40 2.69 5.41
CA ILE A 27 1.05 3.78 6.14
C ILE A 27 0.23 5.06 6.14
N GLY A 28 -0.40 5.43 5.02
CA GLY A 28 -1.24 6.64 4.98
C GLY A 28 -0.88 7.58 3.87
N ILE A 29 0.25 7.32 3.23
CA ILE A 29 0.87 8.20 2.27
C ILE A 29 1.00 7.36 1.00
N PRO A 30 0.22 7.69 -0.05
CA PRO A 30 0.12 6.86 -1.26
C PRO A 30 1.46 6.47 -1.88
N GLU A 31 2.44 7.37 -1.83
CA GLU A 31 3.78 7.15 -2.37
C GLU A 31 4.56 6.12 -1.54
N CYS A 32 4.49 6.22 -0.21
CA CYS A 32 5.15 5.27 0.67
C CYS A 32 4.48 3.89 0.58
N ASP A 33 3.14 3.85 0.51
CA ASP A 33 2.38 2.62 0.34
C ASP A 33 2.72 1.93 -0.98
N ARG A 34 2.77 2.68 -2.09
CA ARG A 34 3.19 2.17 -3.41
C ARG A 34 4.62 1.59 -3.38
N PHE A 35 5.56 2.28 -2.72
CA PHE A 35 6.94 1.81 -2.59
C PHE A 35 6.98 0.46 -1.87
N ILE A 36 6.32 0.35 -0.71
CA ILE A 36 6.29 -0.88 0.09
C ILE A 36 5.71 -2.04 -0.72
N THR A 37 4.57 -1.83 -1.40
CA THR A 37 3.96 -2.87 -2.24
C THR A 37 4.89 -3.33 -3.35
N SER A 38 5.58 -2.39 -4.01
CA SER A 38 6.50 -2.71 -5.12
C SER A 38 7.74 -3.47 -4.61
N TYR A 39 8.27 -3.06 -3.46
CA TYR A 39 9.38 -3.72 -2.78
C TYR A 39 9.01 -5.16 -2.40
N GLU A 40 7.90 -5.36 -1.71
CA GLU A 40 7.44 -6.70 -1.31
C GLU A 40 7.18 -7.60 -2.51
N THR A 41 6.53 -7.06 -3.55
CA THR A 41 6.28 -7.79 -4.80
C THR A 41 7.60 -8.26 -5.40
N CYS A 42 8.61 -7.39 -5.44
CA CYS A 42 9.89 -7.78 -5.99
C CYS A 42 10.62 -8.80 -5.13
N VAL A 43 10.61 -8.64 -3.80
CA VAL A 43 11.18 -9.63 -2.88
C VAL A 43 10.53 -10.99 -3.09
N MET A 44 9.21 -11.06 -3.19
CA MET A 44 8.51 -12.34 -3.34
C MET A 44 8.77 -12.99 -4.70
N THR A 45 8.92 -12.21 -5.77
CA THR A 45 9.02 -12.72 -7.15
C THR A 45 10.43 -12.90 -7.68
N LYS A 46 11.41 -12.11 -7.22
CA LYS A 46 12.77 -12.07 -7.76
C LYS A 46 13.84 -12.54 -6.78
N VAL A 47 13.67 -12.27 -5.50
CA VAL A 47 14.69 -12.59 -4.50
C VAL A 47 14.66 -14.09 -4.16
N PRO A 48 15.82 -14.78 -4.12
CA PRO A 48 15.89 -16.18 -3.70
C PRO A 48 15.37 -16.41 -2.28
N ALA A 49 14.79 -17.58 -2.02
CA ALA A 49 14.20 -17.93 -0.72
C ALA A 49 15.14 -17.70 0.47
N THR A 50 16.44 -17.96 0.28
CA THR A 50 17.50 -17.78 1.27
C THR A 50 17.63 -16.35 1.77
N HIS A 51 17.25 -15.36 0.97
CA HIS A 51 17.36 -13.93 1.31
C HIS A 51 16.01 -13.25 1.54
N ARG A 52 14.90 -13.86 1.09
CA ARG A 52 13.55 -13.26 1.17
C ARG A 52 13.14 -12.88 2.58
N VAL A 53 13.41 -13.73 3.57
CA VAL A 53 13.03 -13.49 4.97
C VAL A 53 13.69 -12.21 5.48
N THR A 54 14.99 -12.02 5.22
CA THR A 54 15.74 -10.83 5.65
C THR A 54 15.14 -9.55 5.07
N PHE A 55 14.90 -9.51 3.75
CA PHE A 55 14.35 -8.31 3.11
C PHE A 55 12.90 -8.03 3.51
N THR A 56 12.09 -9.09 3.73
CA THR A 56 10.71 -8.96 4.19
C THR A 56 10.66 -8.38 5.60
N GLN A 57 11.55 -8.82 6.50
CA GLN A 57 11.64 -8.27 7.85
C GLN A 57 12.09 -6.80 7.83
N GLN A 58 13.09 -6.45 7.01
CA GLN A 58 13.56 -5.08 6.88
C GLN A 58 12.46 -4.13 6.43
N VAL A 59 11.69 -4.49 5.40
CA VAL A 59 10.60 -3.63 4.91
C VAL A 59 9.42 -3.58 5.89
N ALA A 60 9.17 -4.66 6.63
CA ALA A 60 8.15 -4.66 7.68
C ALA A 60 8.52 -3.69 8.83
N THR A 61 9.78 -3.69 9.27
CA THR A 61 10.26 -2.70 10.26
C THR A 61 10.13 -1.28 9.73
N LEU A 62 10.50 -1.05 8.47
CA LEU A 62 10.39 0.28 7.86
C LEU A 62 8.94 0.76 7.79
N ARG A 63 8.00 -0.11 7.39
CA ARG A 63 6.56 0.18 7.38
C ARG A 63 6.08 0.61 8.76
N GLN A 64 6.49 -0.09 9.83
CA GLN A 64 6.12 0.26 11.20
C GLN A 64 6.68 1.64 11.60
N THR A 65 7.93 1.94 11.27
CA THR A 65 8.53 3.27 11.51
C THR A 65 7.76 4.36 10.78
N TRP A 66 7.47 4.17 9.48
CA TRP A 66 6.73 5.16 8.69
C TRP A 66 5.28 5.32 9.17
N ARG A 67 4.63 4.26 9.64
CA ARG A 67 3.31 4.35 10.28
C ARG A 67 3.31 5.24 11.50
N SER A 68 4.25 5.04 12.41
CA SER A 68 4.39 5.89 13.60
C SER A 68 4.62 7.35 13.23
N LEU A 69 5.43 7.63 12.19
CA LEU A 69 5.62 8.99 11.68
C LEU A 69 4.37 9.56 11.00
N ALA A 70 3.54 8.72 10.40
CA ALA A 70 2.30 9.12 9.72
C ALA A 70 1.16 9.47 10.68
N GLU A 71 1.22 8.99 11.92
CA GLU A 71 0.27 9.30 13.00
C GLU A 71 0.43 10.73 13.53
N ASN A 72 1.64 11.28 13.49
CA ASN A 72 1.90 12.65 13.91
C ASN A 72 1.80 13.61 12.70
N PRO A 73 0.89 14.60 12.69
CA PRO A 73 0.70 15.53 11.57
C PRO A 73 1.96 16.32 11.19
N GLN A 74 2.83 16.62 12.16
CA GLN A 74 4.05 17.39 11.92
C GLN A 74 5.05 16.57 11.08
N THR A 75 5.26 15.31 11.44
CA THR A 75 6.16 14.39 10.72
C THR A 75 5.53 13.82 9.46
N ARG A 76 4.21 13.68 9.42
CA ARG A 76 3.45 13.20 8.25
C ARG A 76 3.70 14.04 7.01
N SER A 77 3.77 15.36 7.16
CA SER A 77 4.05 16.29 6.04
C SER A 77 5.42 16.06 5.39
N GLN A 78 6.39 15.57 6.17
CA GLN A 78 7.76 15.30 5.73
C GLN A 78 7.91 13.85 5.24
N LEU A 79 7.02 12.95 5.68
CA LEU A 79 7.13 11.51 5.44
C LEU A 79 7.15 11.15 3.95
N GLN A 80 6.43 11.90 3.11
CA GLN A 80 6.42 11.68 1.66
C GLN A 80 7.84 11.78 1.07
N GLN A 81 8.58 12.83 1.42
CA GLN A 81 9.97 13.02 0.97
C GLN A 81 10.92 11.97 1.59
N ILE A 82 10.71 11.65 2.87
CA ILE A 82 11.50 10.66 3.59
C ILE A 82 11.35 9.29 2.95
N CYS A 83 10.14 8.87 2.60
CA CYS A 83 9.91 7.52 2.08
C CYS A 83 10.42 7.35 0.65
N VAL A 84 10.39 8.39 -0.18
CA VAL A 84 11.07 8.37 -1.48
C VAL A 84 12.58 8.20 -1.29
N THR A 85 13.19 9.02 -0.43
CA THR A 85 14.65 9.03 -0.25
C THR A 85 15.17 7.73 0.38
N GLN A 86 14.51 7.26 1.45
CA GLN A 86 14.87 6.00 2.09
C GLN A 86 14.47 4.79 1.23
N GLY A 87 13.34 4.88 0.52
CA GLY A 87 12.90 3.85 -0.40
C GLY A 87 13.90 3.60 -1.51
N GLU A 88 14.46 4.66 -2.11
CA GLU A 88 15.51 4.52 -3.13
C GLU A 88 16.76 3.81 -2.60
N GLN A 89 17.15 4.06 -1.34
CA GLN A 89 18.27 3.35 -0.73
C GLN A 89 17.98 1.86 -0.60
N MET A 90 16.76 1.50 -0.20
CA MET A 90 16.33 0.11 -0.11
C MET A 90 16.20 -0.57 -1.48
N ARG A 91 15.65 0.13 -2.48
CA ARG A 91 15.52 -0.38 -3.85
C ARG A 91 16.88 -0.75 -4.43
N ARG A 92 17.90 0.10 -4.24
CA ARG A 92 19.28 -0.19 -4.67
C ARG A 92 19.84 -1.47 -4.07
N GLY A 93 19.50 -1.78 -2.81
CA GLY A 93 19.88 -3.04 -2.18
C GLY A 93 19.29 -4.28 -2.87
N LEU A 94 18.21 -4.11 -3.63
CA LEU A 94 17.56 -5.17 -4.38
C LEU A 94 17.92 -5.22 -5.87
N GLU A 95 18.65 -4.23 -6.40
CA GLU A 95 19.09 -4.21 -7.81
C GLU A 95 19.83 -5.48 -8.24
N PRO A 96 20.73 -6.08 -7.43
CA PRO A 96 21.41 -7.33 -7.79
C PRO A 96 20.47 -8.53 -8.01
N PHE A 97 19.25 -8.47 -7.47
CA PHE A 97 18.22 -9.50 -7.66
C PHE A 97 17.28 -9.18 -8.82
N GLY A 98 17.47 -8.06 -9.53
CA GLY A 98 16.66 -7.66 -10.68
C GLY A 98 15.40 -6.86 -10.32
N CYS A 99 15.39 -6.16 -9.18
CA CYS A 99 14.31 -5.26 -8.79
C CYS A 99 14.50 -3.85 -9.37
N ASN A 100 13.52 -3.36 -10.13
CA ASN A 100 13.60 -2.07 -10.84
C ASN A 100 12.27 -1.31 -10.87
N PHE A 101 11.65 -1.11 -9.71
CA PHE A 101 10.37 -0.41 -9.52
C PHE A 101 10.56 1.03 -9.06
#